data_AF-A0AA88YFZ6-F1
#
_entry.id   AF-A0AA88YFZ6-F1
#
_cell.length_a   1.000
_cell.length_b   1.000
_cell.length_c   1.000
_cell.angle_alpha   90.00
_cell.angle_beta   90.00
_cell.angle_gamma   90.00
#
_symmetry.space_group_name_H-M   'P 1'
#
loop_
_entity.id
_entity.type
_entity.pdbx_description
1 polymer ?
#
loop_
_entity_poly.entity_id
_entity_poly.type
_entity_poly.pdbx_seq_one_letter_code
_entity_poly.pdbx_strand_id
1 'polypeptide(L)'
;MAFTYLYRLLRFDEDPEKGLTAKAPSANIRLVDHVAYGSRGRSSQYISTCSNYRSVMELASICRDGHIRIVKIDLRRLPSNVRVFDLTSNLNRKLNFEDRDGAAYCNANVHAERFSEVVIVGHIPSDCVELIYSGSRSSLPLF
;
A
#
# COMPACT_ATOMS: atom_id res chain seq x y z
N MET A 1 3.99 -6.50 14.90
CA MET A 1 3.02 -5.69 14.14
C MET A 1 1.65 -5.86 14.78
N ALA A 2 0.82 -4.82 14.79
CA ALA A 2 -0.51 -4.85 15.40
C ALA A 2 -1.60 -5.47 14.51
N PHE A 3 -1.26 -5.85 13.28
CA PHE A 3 -2.17 -6.40 12.27
C PHE A 3 -1.57 -7.66 11.63
N THR A 4 -2.45 -8.59 11.29
CA THR A 4 -2.11 -9.86 10.61
C THR A 4 -2.36 -9.78 9.10
N TYR A 5 -3.19 -8.83 8.68
CA TYR A 5 -3.58 -8.64 7.30
C TYR A 5 -3.32 -7.21 6.86
N LEU A 6 -3.02 -7.05 5.57
CA LEU A 6 -3.03 -5.77 4.87
C LEU A 6 -4.07 -5.79 3.76
N TYR A 7 -4.44 -4.62 3.29
CA TYR A 7 -5.40 -4.46 2.21
C TYR A 7 -4.80 -3.60 1.11
N ARG A 8 -5.04 -3.95 -0.14
CA ARG A 8 -4.52 -3.21 -1.28
C ARG A 8 -5.57 -3.03 -2.35
N LEU A 9 -5.71 -1.80 -2.80
CA LEU A 9 -6.37 -1.49 -4.07
C LEU A 9 -5.40 -1.85 -5.21
N LEU A 10 -5.77 -2.83 -6.03
CA LEU A 10 -4.95 -3.28 -7.15
C LEU A 10 -4.98 -2.26 -8.28
N ARG A 11 -3.84 -2.11 -8.95
CA ARG A 11 -3.74 -1.44 -10.24
C ARG A 11 -4.36 -2.30 -11.33
N PHE A 12 -4.74 -1.72 -12.47
CA PHE A 12 -5.34 -2.47 -13.58
C PHE A 12 -4.42 -3.59 -14.13
N ASP A 13 -3.09 -3.40 -14.05
CA ASP A 13 -2.08 -4.32 -14.55
C ASP A 13 -1.67 -5.41 -13.55
N GLU A 14 -2.19 -5.37 -12.32
CA GLU A 14 -1.87 -6.35 -11.28
C GLU A 14 -2.76 -7.59 -11.39
N ASP A 15 -2.14 -8.75 -11.21
CA ASP A 15 -2.76 -10.06 -11.26
C ASP A 15 -2.49 -10.80 -9.94
N PRO A 16 -3.48 -10.89 -9.04
CA PRO A 16 -3.28 -11.48 -7.72
C PRO A 16 -2.91 -12.97 -7.77
N GLU A 17 -3.27 -13.70 -8.84
CA GLU A 17 -2.93 -15.12 -9.00
C GLU A 17 -1.42 -15.33 -9.22
N LYS A 18 -0.72 -14.29 -9.68
CA LYS A 18 0.74 -14.27 -9.87
C LYS A 18 1.49 -13.59 -8.73
N GLY A 19 0.75 -13.09 -7.72
CA GLY A 19 1.30 -12.25 -6.67
C GLY A 19 1.47 -10.82 -7.13
N LEU A 20 2.02 -10.00 -6.25
CA LEU A 20 2.14 -8.55 -6.47
C LEU A 20 3.60 -8.16 -6.53
N THR A 21 3.97 -7.46 -7.59
CA THR A 21 5.35 -7.00 -7.80
C THR A 21 5.36 -5.49 -7.87
N ALA A 22 6.30 -4.87 -7.16
CA ALA A 22 6.55 -3.44 -7.23
C ALA A 22 6.82 -3.01 -8.68
N LYS A 23 6.50 -1.76 -9.03
CA LYS A 23 6.65 -1.26 -10.42
C LYS A 23 8.09 -1.33 -10.92
N ALA A 24 9.05 -1.10 -10.05
CA ALA A 24 10.48 -1.25 -10.33
C ALA A 24 11.17 -1.87 -9.10
N PRO A 25 11.16 -3.20 -8.94
CA PRO A 25 11.66 -3.89 -7.75
C PRO A 25 13.12 -3.60 -7.41
N SER A 26 13.93 -3.24 -8.42
CA SER A 26 15.34 -2.88 -8.29
C SER A 26 15.59 -1.38 -8.09
N ALA A 27 14.54 -0.57 -7.99
CA ALA A 27 14.69 0.87 -7.76
C ALA A 27 15.24 1.15 -6.35
N ASN A 28 15.84 2.33 -6.20
CA ASN A 28 16.36 2.81 -4.93
C ASN A 28 15.76 4.19 -4.61
N ILE A 29 14.44 4.27 -4.61
CA ILE A 29 13.71 5.50 -4.24
C ILE A 29 13.62 5.54 -2.71
N ARG A 30 13.74 6.72 -2.11
CA ARG A 30 13.53 6.89 -0.65
C ARG A 30 12.08 6.57 -0.29
N LEU A 31 11.87 5.96 0.88
CA LEU A 31 10.52 5.62 1.32
C LEU A 31 9.64 6.87 1.44
N VAL A 32 10.20 7.96 2.01
CA VAL A 32 9.49 9.24 2.13
C VAL A 32 9.02 9.77 0.78
N ASP A 33 9.84 9.67 -0.26
CA ASP A 33 9.49 10.16 -1.60
C ASP A 33 8.37 9.30 -2.20
N HIS A 34 8.47 7.97 -2.09
CA HIS A 34 7.43 7.06 -2.56
C HIS A 34 6.06 7.41 -1.97
N VAL A 35 6.00 7.60 -0.66
CA VAL A 35 4.76 7.90 0.05
C VAL A 35 4.27 9.32 -0.23
N ALA A 36 5.18 10.31 -0.31
CA ALA A 36 4.83 11.70 -0.61
C ALA A 36 4.15 11.88 -1.97
N TYR A 37 4.56 11.11 -2.98
CA TYR A 37 3.98 11.19 -4.32
C TYR A 37 2.79 10.25 -4.54
N GLY A 38 2.64 9.20 -3.70
CA GLY A 38 1.50 8.29 -3.71
C GLY A 38 1.17 7.77 -5.12
N SER A 39 -0.10 7.91 -5.53
CA SER A 39 -0.58 7.45 -6.85
C SER A 39 -0.03 8.23 -8.04
N ARG A 40 0.63 9.39 -7.83
CA ARG A 40 1.20 10.22 -8.90
C ARG A 40 2.51 9.70 -9.50
N GLY A 41 2.94 8.51 -9.10
CA GLY A 41 3.86 7.70 -9.89
C GLY A 41 5.32 8.11 -9.75
N ARG A 42 6.02 7.38 -8.89
CA ARG A 42 7.40 6.97 -9.18
C ARG A 42 7.40 5.46 -9.32
N SER A 43 8.04 4.95 -10.37
CA SER A 43 8.41 3.54 -10.41
C SER A 43 9.37 3.30 -9.26
N SER A 44 8.93 2.54 -8.28
CA SER A 44 9.67 2.27 -7.05
C SER A 44 9.67 0.78 -6.75
N GLN A 45 10.50 0.42 -5.78
CA GLN A 45 10.62 -0.90 -5.19
C GLN A 45 9.52 -1.20 -4.17
N TYR A 46 8.51 -0.35 -4.06
CA TYR A 46 7.52 -0.38 -2.99
C TYR A 46 6.11 -0.73 -3.49
N ILE A 47 5.38 -1.44 -2.63
CA ILE A 47 3.98 -1.82 -2.76
C ILE A 47 3.22 -1.18 -1.60
N SER A 48 2.45 -0.13 -1.87
CA SER A 48 1.60 0.53 -0.87
C SER A 48 0.38 -0.31 -0.49
N THR A 49 0.08 -0.38 0.79
CA THR A 49 -1.09 -1.09 1.33
C THR A 49 -1.68 -0.31 2.49
N CYS A 50 -2.89 -0.65 2.91
CA CYS A 50 -3.56 -0.15 4.09
C CYS A 50 -3.56 -1.21 5.19
N SER A 51 -3.34 -0.82 6.45
CA SER A 51 -3.42 -1.75 7.59
C SER A 51 -4.84 -2.19 7.94
N ASN A 52 -5.86 -1.50 7.41
CA ASN A 52 -7.26 -1.78 7.71
C ASN A 52 -8.15 -1.61 6.48
N TYR A 53 -9.30 -2.29 6.51
CA TYR A 53 -10.27 -2.32 5.42
C TYR A 53 -10.89 -0.95 5.14
N ARG A 54 -11.18 -0.16 6.18
CA ARG A 54 -11.78 1.18 6.03
C ARG A 54 -10.89 2.10 5.19
N SER A 55 -9.59 2.11 5.43
CA SER A 55 -8.63 2.94 4.69
C SER A 55 -8.53 2.56 3.21
N VAL A 56 -8.55 1.25 2.87
CA VAL A 56 -8.53 0.85 1.45
C VAL A 56 -9.84 1.20 0.74
N MET A 57 -10.96 1.16 1.47
CA MET A 57 -12.26 1.55 0.93
C MET A 57 -12.36 3.05 0.70
N GLU A 58 -11.81 3.87 1.61
CA GLU A 58 -11.67 5.31 1.37
C GLU A 58 -10.79 5.58 0.14
N LEU A 59 -9.66 4.88 0.01
CA LEU A 59 -8.80 5.00 -1.17
C LEU A 59 -9.55 4.61 -2.46
N ALA A 60 -10.34 3.54 -2.42
CA ALA A 60 -11.13 3.09 -3.55
C ALA A 60 -12.24 4.08 -3.96
N SER A 61 -12.87 4.77 -3.00
CA SER A 61 -13.95 5.72 -3.28
C SER A 61 -13.46 6.97 -4.02
N ILE A 62 -12.23 7.41 -3.75
CA ILE A 62 -11.58 8.53 -4.42
C ILE A 62 -10.76 8.13 -5.65
N CYS A 63 -10.61 6.83 -5.92
CA CYS A 63 -9.95 6.34 -7.11
C CYS A 63 -10.76 6.74 -8.35
N ARG A 64 -10.06 7.12 -9.43
CA ARG A 64 -10.70 7.50 -10.70
C ARG A 64 -10.99 6.30 -11.60
N ASP A 65 -10.50 5.12 -11.24
CA ASP A 65 -10.70 3.90 -12.00
C ASP A 65 -12.16 3.43 -11.87
N GLY A 66 -12.79 3.07 -13.00
CA GLY A 66 -14.18 2.62 -13.02
C GLY A 66 -14.36 1.23 -12.42
N HIS A 67 -13.34 0.38 -12.52
CA HIS A 67 -13.32 -0.97 -11.97
C HIS A 67 -12.32 -1.06 -10.81
N ILE A 68 -12.81 -1.51 -9.67
CA ILE A 68 -12.09 -1.58 -8.41
C ILE A 68 -11.84 -3.04 -8.08
N ARG A 69 -10.58 -3.36 -7.75
CA ARG A 69 -10.17 -4.68 -7.25
C ARG A 69 -9.42 -4.50 -5.95
N ILE A 70 -9.87 -5.16 -4.89
CA ILE A 70 -9.25 -5.08 -3.57
C ILE A 70 -8.82 -6.47 -3.17
N VAL A 71 -7.57 -6.58 -2.72
CA VAL A 71 -7.03 -7.79 -2.12
C VAL A 71 -6.77 -7.61 -0.65
N LYS A 72 -6.80 -8.73 0.06
CA LYS A 72 -6.30 -8.92 1.41
C LYS A 72 -5.00 -9.70 1.34
N ILE A 73 -4.01 -9.30 2.12
CA ILE A 73 -2.66 -9.89 2.13
C ILE A 73 -2.39 -10.45 3.53
N ASP A 74 -2.11 -11.75 3.65
CA ASP A 74 -1.79 -12.41 4.92
C ASP A 74 -0.30 -12.33 5.24
N LEU A 75 0.05 -11.53 6.25
CA LEU A 75 1.45 -11.32 6.64
C LEU A 75 2.11 -12.54 7.28
N ARG A 76 1.33 -13.51 7.78
CA ARG A 76 1.88 -14.74 8.38
C ARG A 76 2.48 -15.67 7.33
N ARG A 77 2.05 -15.51 6.08
CA ARG A 77 2.51 -16.30 4.93
C ARG A 77 3.64 -15.60 4.17
N LEU A 78 3.89 -14.33 4.49
CA LEU A 78 4.91 -13.55 3.82
C LEU A 78 6.31 -14.10 4.17
N PRO A 79 7.20 -14.29 3.18
CA PRO A 79 8.56 -14.74 3.45
C PRO A 79 9.30 -13.81 4.41
N SER A 80 10.10 -14.36 5.31
CA SER A 80 10.78 -13.61 6.38
C SER A 80 11.80 -12.58 5.88
N ASN A 81 12.27 -12.72 4.64
CA ASN A 81 13.17 -11.78 3.99
C ASN A 81 12.46 -10.58 3.34
N VAL A 82 11.12 -10.56 3.31
CA VAL A 82 10.37 -9.43 2.77
C VAL A 82 10.35 -8.30 3.80
N ARG A 83 10.85 -7.13 3.39
CA ARG A 83 10.86 -5.94 4.24
C ARG A 83 9.50 -5.26 4.21
N VAL A 84 9.00 -4.94 5.40
CA VAL A 84 7.72 -4.26 5.62
C VAL A 84 7.94 -3.03 6.50
N PHE A 85 7.41 -1.89 6.07
CA PHE A 85 7.43 -0.64 6.80
C PHE A 85 6.02 -0.32 7.31
N ASP A 86 5.82 -0.42 8.61
CA ASP A 86 4.60 0.06 9.27
C ASP A 86 4.69 1.60 9.38
N LEU A 87 3.75 2.33 8.78
CA LEU A 87 3.68 3.80 8.84
C LEU A 87 2.42 4.30 9.54
N THR A 88 1.73 3.41 10.25
CA THR A 88 0.41 3.67 10.84
C THR A 88 0.45 4.67 12.00
N SER A 89 1.56 4.73 12.74
CA SER A 89 1.75 5.65 13.86
C SER A 89 2.78 6.74 13.55
N ASN A 90 2.64 7.91 14.19
CA ASN A 90 3.62 8.99 14.08
C ASN A 90 5.04 8.54 14.49
N LEU A 91 5.13 7.70 15.52
CA LEU A 91 6.40 7.13 15.96
C LEU A 91 7.03 6.27 14.85
N ASN A 92 6.26 5.36 14.25
CA ASN A 92 6.78 4.52 13.18
C ASN A 92 7.15 5.34 11.93
N ARG A 93 6.39 6.38 11.59
CA ARG A 93 6.75 7.30 10.49
C ARG A 93 8.08 7.98 10.74
N LYS A 94 8.31 8.50 11.95
CA LYS A 94 9.60 9.11 12.34
C LYS A 94 10.76 8.12 12.30
N LEU A 95 10.53 6.86 12.66
CA LEU A 95 11.55 5.81 12.64
C LEU A 95 11.92 5.37 11.21
N ASN A 96 10.97 5.39 10.28
CA ASN A 96 11.16 4.81 8.95
C ASN A 96 11.42 5.83 7.84
N PHE A 97 10.90 7.06 7.93
CA PHE A 97 11.17 8.08 6.91
C PHE A 97 12.57 8.65 7.07
N GLU A 98 13.29 8.65 5.95
CA GLU A 98 14.50 9.44 5.78
C GLU A 98 14.12 10.91 5.67
N ASP A 99 14.87 11.80 6.32
CA ASP A 99 14.64 13.25 6.29
C ASP A 99 13.28 13.69 6.86
N ARG A 100 13.31 14.32 8.04
CA ARG A 100 12.10 14.69 8.79
C ARG A 100 11.64 16.12 8.52
N ASP A 101 12.31 16.79 7.59
CA ASP A 101 12.06 18.18 7.26
C ASP A 101 11.63 18.31 5.78
N GLY A 102 10.88 19.36 5.47
CA GLY A 102 10.49 19.68 4.11
C GLY A 102 9.17 19.06 3.60
N ALA A 103 8.80 19.46 2.37
CA ALA A 103 7.48 19.20 1.81
C ALA A 103 7.20 17.70 1.57
N ALA A 104 8.22 16.90 1.24
CA ALA A 104 8.08 15.47 1.04
C ALA A 104 7.67 14.76 2.33
N TYR A 105 8.33 15.05 3.45
CA TYR A 105 7.98 14.49 4.75
C TYR A 105 6.56 14.88 5.18
N CYS A 106 6.18 16.15 5.02
CA CYS A 106 4.82 16.61 5.32
C CYS A 106 3.76 15.85 4.51
N ASN A 107 3.94 15.75 3.20
CA ASN A 107 3.01 15.02 2.33
C ASN A 107 2.97 13.53 2.66
N ALA A 108 4.13 12.93 2.91
CA ALA A 108 4.23 11.52 3.26
C ALA A 108 3.48 11.21 4.57
N ASN A 109 3.56 12.10 5.57
CA ASN A 109 2.81 11.95 6.81
C ASN A 109 1.30 12.01 6.57
N VAL A 110 0.83 12.98 5.79
CA VAL A 110 -0.61 13.11 5.48
C VAL A 110 -1.14 11.87 4.79
N HIS A 111 -0.45 11.34 3.77
CA HIS A 111 -0.87 10.13 3.07
C HIS A 111 -0.83 8.89 3.96
N ALA A 112 0.29 8.68 4.66
CA ALA A 112 0.46 7.51 5.52
C ALA A 112 -0.55 7.47 6.67
N GLU A 113 -0.86 8.64 7.25
CA GLU A 113 -1.87 8.76 8.30
C GLU A 113 -3.28 8.50 7.76
N ARG A 114 -3.66 9.19 6.68
CA ARG A 114 -5.00 9.07 6.08
C ARG A 114 -5.33 7.64 5.68
N PHE A 115 -4.38 6.94 5.07
CA PHE A 115 -4.61 5.59 4.55
C PHE A 115 -4.07 4.48 5.45
N SER A 116 -3.64 4.82 6.67
CA SER A 116 -3.03 3.87 7.62
C SER A 116 -1.98 2.99 6.92
N GLU A 117 -1.05 3.65 6.23
CA GLU A 117 -0.24 3.02 5.20
C GLU A 117 0.78 2.04 5.80
N VAL A 118 0.95 0.93 5.09
CA VAL A 118 2.02 -0.04 5.32
C VAL A 118 2.64 -0.33 3.96
N VAL A 119 3.96 -0.33 3.89
CA VAL A 119 4.68 -0.45 2.61
C VAL A 119 5.51 -1.72 2.60
N ILE A 120 5.34 -2.54 1.55
CA ILE A 120 6.12 -3.76 1.34
C ILE A 120 7.15 -3.54 0.23
N VAL A 121 8.34 -4.10 0.36
CA VAL A 121 9.40 -4.02 -0.66
C VAL A 121 9.36 -5.23 -1.60
N GLY A 122 9.48 -4.98 -2.90
CA GLY A 122 9.76 -6.01 -3.89
C GLY A 122 8.51 -6.78 -4.33
N HIS A 123 8.33 -7.98 -3.78
CA HIS A 123 7.33 -8.95 -4.25
C HIS A 123 6.55 -9.57 -3.09
N ILE A 124 5.24 -9.78 -3.31
CA ILE A 124 4.32 -10.49 -2.44
C ILE A 124 3.86 -11.74 -3.20
N PRO A 125 4.18 -12.95 -2.71
CA PRO A 125 3.74 -14.20 -3.32
C PRO A 125 2.22 -14.31 -3.43
N SER A 126 1.71 -14.97 -4.48
CA SER A 126 0.26 -15.13 -4.71
C SER A 126 -0.45 -15.85 -3.58
N ASP A 127 0.22 -16.78 -2.92
CA ASP A 127 -0.33 -17.55 -1.82
C ASP A 127 -0.62 -16.68 -0.57
N CYS A 128 -0.04 -15.49 -0.50
CA CYS A 128 -0.33 -14.48 0.52
C CYS A 128 -1.55 -13.62 0.17
N VAL A 129 -2.07 -13.68 -1.06
CA VAL A 129 -3.02 -12.70 -1.62
C VAL A 129 -4.38 -13.33 -1.85
N GLU A 130 -5.43 -12.69 -1.32
CA GLU A 130 -6.83 -13.09 -1.48
C GLU A 130 -7.60 -11.94 -2.11
N LEU A 131 -8.23 -12.15 -3.28
CA LEU A 131 -9.13 -11.16 -3.88
C LEU A 131 -10.45 -11.13 -3.10
N ILE A 132 -10.74 -10.00 -2.45
CA ILE A 132 -11.92 -9.84 -1.60
C ILE A 132 -13.01 -8.95 -2.21
N TYR A 133 -12.67 -8.20 -3.26
CA TYR A 133 -13.62 -7.40 -4.01
C TYR A 133 -13.17 -7.24 -5.47
N SER A 134 -14.10 -7.34 -6.40
CA SER A 134 -13.92 -7.01 -7.81
C SER A 134 -15.24 -6.50 -8.37
N GLY A 135 -15.30 -5.24 -8.79
CA GLY A 135 -16.56 -4.62 -9.17
C GLY A 135 -16.46 -3.17 -9.58
N SER A 136 -17.60 -2.57 -9.91
CA SER A 136 -17.68 -1.13 -10.22
C SER A 136 -17.49 -0.30 -8.95
N ARG A 137 -16.81 0.86 -9.06
CA ARG A 137 -16.73 1.83 -7.95
C ARG A 137 -18.10 2.24 -7.41
N SER A 138 -19.12 2.31 -8.27
CA SER A 138 -20.51 2.62 -7.88
C SER A 138 -21.16 1.57 -6.99
N SER A 139 -20.56 0.38 -6.89
CA SER A 139 -21.04 -0.75 -6.11
C SER A 139 -20.19 -0.98 -4.84
N LEU A 140 -19.34 -0.01 -4.48
CA LEU A 140 -18.63 -0.08 -3.19
C LEU A 140 -19.64 0.10 -2.05
N PRO A 141 -19.58 -0.72 -0.99
CA PRO A 141 -20.40 -0.50 0.19
C PRO A 141 -20.15 0.89 0.77
N LEU A 142 -21.22 1.66 0.96
CA LEU A 142 -21.19 2.94 1.65
C LEU A 142 -20.99 2.68 3.15
N PHE A 143 -20.10 3.46 3.78
CA PHE A 143 -19.87 3.46 5.22
C PHE A 143 -20.46 4.72 5.85
#